data_AF-A0A9X1P7B9-F1
#
_entry.id   AF-A0A9X1P7B9-F1
#
_cell.length_a   1.000
_cell.length_b   1.000
_cell.length_c   1.000
_cell.angle_alpha   90.00
_cell.angle_beta   90.00
_cell.angle_gamma   90.00
#
_symmetry.space_group_name_H-M   'P 1'
#
loop_
_entity.id
_entity.type
_entity.pdbx_description
1 polymer ?
#
loop_
_entity_poly.entity_id
_entity_poly.type
_entity_poly.pdbx_seq_one_letter_code
_entity_poly.pdbx_strand_id
1 'polypeptide(L)'
;MKVLATYTATAEIDIDLDLDFGLLDSRIFTTNDLSAIYPSHEGDSEARYLCISVEVSLDEFESALDGAAHARPRLLIILGILSFLTQELFISFEFFVSSTVKGELNRTNVADHKFEFSGIDFVPKIKQIISFIDSSKENDTRLFYSLIDRYRKALFLEKESEDSMVHDDEVLLSYFHILELLSTKYYAKQKSLALESISNLSESLLKDIFLLDGNRLQSELSSKTKLIESLFISELSVASKILFMLKEQGILTHRLKAFIYDFVKDRNSVAHGRQVYQDRVIFPVPQFFPLVANWEYSFDMLRIISGRTISLFIGLDHLEDEWIEIEDDLLPTLEEVNTFITEKRFDKISIEDFYSGKDNDITPHAIGYYLMIKKIKVAFAIAALQKVILDYREIEDEITQLIQVVVLIVDDTTDEIREKCINIIKLSSDNRWLPDVGMRDILHHLEYLGHEPKVLREMMLNREIR
;
A
#
# COMPACT_ATOMS: atom_id res chain seq x y z
N MET A 1 -33.68 -22.76 25.78
CA MET A 1 -34.22 -22.52 24.41
C MET A 1 -33.52 -21.29 23.86
N LYS A 2 -33.30 -21.20 22.55
CA LYS A 2 -32.72 -20.00 21.92
C LYS A 2 -33.83 -19.17 21.31
N VAL A 3 -33.80 -17.85 21.54
CA VAL A 3 -34.75 -16.89 21.02
C VAL A 3 -34.10 -16.16 19.86
N LEU A 4 -34.72 -16.21 18.68
CA LEU A 4 -34.29 -15.44 17.53
C LEU A 4 -34.70 -13.97 17.69
N ALA A 5 -33.76 -13.07 17.42
CA ALA A 5 -33.97 -11.64 17.43
C ALA A 5 -33.21 -10.99 16.27
N THR A 6 -33.60 -9.77 15.91
CA THR A 6 -32.91 -8.96 14.92
C THR A 6 -32.31 -7.75 15.61
N TYR A 7 -30.99 -7.60 15.52
CA TYR A 7 -30.25 -6.43 15.97
C TYR A 7 -30.07 -5.47 14.78
N THR A 8 -30.45 -4.21 14.92
CA THR A 8 -30.24 -3.18 13.88
C THR A 8 -29.29 -2.12 14.42
N ALA A 9 -28.21 -1.86 13.69
CA ALA A 9 -27.33 -0.71 13.90
C ALA A 9 -27.62 0.35 12.84
N THR A 10 -27.76 1.61 13.26
CA THR A 10 -27.97 2.77 12.37
C THR A 10 -26.87 3.81 12.54
N ALA A 11 -26.30 4.28 11.42
CA ALA A 11 -25.36 5.40 11.34
C ALA A 11 -25.85 6.40 10.29
N GLU A 12 -25.59 7.68 10.51
CA GLU A 12 -25.87 8.76 9.57
C GLU A 12 -24.68 8.85 8.63
N ILE A 13 -24.95 9.07 7.36
CA ILE A 13 -23.93 9.10 6.32
C ILE A 13 -24.09 10.37 5.48
N ASP A 14 -22.97 10.98 5.15
CA ASP A 14 -22.86 12.18 4.31
C ASP A 14 -22.28 11.86 2.91
N ILE A 15 -22.15 10.57 2.59
CA ILE A 15 -21.63 10.05 1.33
C ILE A 15 -22.75 9.60 0.38
N ASP A 16 -22.48 9.64 -0.93
CA ASP A 16 -23.41 9.15 -1.95
C ASP A 16 -23.42 7.62 -2.03
N LEU A 17 -24.12 6.99 -1.08
CA LEU A 17 -24.20 5.54 -0.93
C LEU A 17 -25.66 5.08 -0.96
N ASP A 18 -26.03 4.26 -1.93
CA ASP A 18 -27.36 3.67 -2.07
C ASP A 18 -27.30 2.15 -2.15
N LEU A 19 -27.81 1.45 -1.15
CA LEU A 19 -27.73 0.00 -1.12
C LEU A 19 -28.93 -0.65 -0.45
N ASP A 20 -29.20 -1.90 -0.83
CA ASP A 20 -30.09 -2.85 -0.17
C ASP A 20 -29.70 -4.26 -0.61
N PHE A 21 -29.03 -5.02 0.26
CA PHE A 21 -28.64 -6.40 -0.04
C PHE A 21 -28.54 -7.28 1.20
N GLY A 22 -28.61 -8.60 1.00
CA GLY A 22 -28.42 -9.61 2.03
C GLY A 22 -26.99 -10.15 2.07
N LEU A 23 -26.42 -10.29 3.27
CA LEU A 23 -25.11 -10.89 3.49
C LEU A 23 -24.98 -11.41 4.95
N LEU A 24 -24.46 -12.62 5.16
CA LEU A 24 -24.18 -13.18 6.49
C LEU A 24 -25.37 -13.14 7.47
N ASP A 25 -26.55 -13.60 7.02
CA ASP A 25 -27.81 -13.52 7.77
C ASP A 25 -28.10 -12.09 8.28
N SER A 26 -27.74 -11.11 7.45
CA SER A 26 -27.92 -9.69 7.70
C SER A 26 -28.50 -9.01 6.46
N ARG A 27 -29.18 -7.89 6.66
CA ARG A 27 -29.65 -6.97 5.61
C ARG A 27 -28.95 -5.64 5.82
N ILE A 28 -28.30 -5.15 4.78
CA ILE A 28 -27.59 -3.88 4.75
C ILE A 28 -28.39 -2.99 3.80
N PHE A 29 -28.86 -1.84 4.28
CA PHE A 29 -29.68 -0.93 3.45
C PHE A 29 -29.47 0.53 3.83
N THR A 30 -29.76 1.43 2.90
CA THR A 30 -29.81 2.88 3.15
C THR A 30 -31.24 3.40 3.15
N THR A 31 -31.56 4.34 4.04
CA THR A 31 -32.89 4.96 4.13
C THR A 31 -32.80 6.42 4.55
N ASN A 32 -33.76 7.24 4.13
CA ASN A 32 -33.95 8.61 4.64
C ASN A 32 -35.07 8.67 5.69
N ASP A 33 -35.74 7.53 5.94
CA ASP A 33 -36.81 7.41 6.90
C ASP A 33 -36.52 6.29 7.89
N LEU A 34 -36.27 6.68 9.14
CA LEU A 34 -36.06 5.77 10.25
C LEU A 34 -37.35 5.32 10.92
N SER A 35 -38.53 5.85 10.56
CA SER A 35 -39.80 5.53 11.22
C SER A 35 -40.17 4.04 11.17
N ALA A 36 -39.74 3.34 10.10
CA ALA A 36 -39.90 1.90 9.96
C ALA A 36 -39.07 1.08 10.95
N ILE A 37 -37.98 1.66 11.46
CA ILE A 37 -37.05 1.03 12.43
C ILE A 37 -37.33 1.56 13.85
N TYR A 38 -37.66 2.86 13.96
CA TYR A 38 -37.90 3.62 15.18
C TYR A 38 -39.17 4.47 15.04
N PRO A 39 -40.34 3.96 15.44
CA PRO A 39 -41.62 4.67 15.27
C PRO A 39 -41.70 6.03 16.00
N SER A 40 -40.79 6.30 16.93
CA SER A 40 -40.69 7.53 17.70
C SER A 40 -39.71 8.56 17.13
N HIS A 41 -39.02 8.25 16.03
CA HIS A 41 -38.11 9.20 15.38
C HIS A 41 -38.91 10.13 14.46
N GLU A 42 -38.95 11.43 14.75
CA GLU A 42 -39.38 12.42 13.78
C GLU A 42 -38.31 12.45 12.68
N GLY A 43 -38.68 12.03 11.47
CA GLY A 43 -37.72 11.94 10.36
C GLY A 43 -37.16 13.31 9.99
N ASP A 44 -35.85 13.41 9.87
CA ASP A 44 -35.21 14.53 9.20
C ASP A 44 -35.16 14.20 7.70
N SER A 45 -35.84 14.99 6.88
CA SER A 45 -35.97 14.71 5.44
C SER A 45 -34.68 14.86 4.66
N GLU A 46 -33.65 15.49 5.25
CA GLU A 46 -32.36 15.72 4.60
C GLU A 46 -31.29 14.67 4.98
N ALA A 47 -31.49 13.93 6.06
CA ALA A 47 -30.51 12.94 6.55
C ALA A 47 -30.64 11.59 5.82
N ARG A 48 -29.49 10.97 5.52
CA ARG A 48 -29.40 9.62 4.95
C ARG A 48 -28.74 8.70 5.97
N TYR A 49 -29.29 7.51 6.14
CA TYR A 49 -28.83 6.55 7.14
C TYR A 49 -28.40 5.24 6.50
N LEU A 50 -27.28 4.69 6.97
CA LEU A 50 -26.86 3.31 6.75
C LEU A 50 -27.39 2.43 7.90
N CYS A 51 -28.17 1.42 7.55
CA CYS A 51 -28.78 0.47 8.47
C CYS A 51 -28.25 -0.94 8.22
N ILE A 52 -27.77 -1.59 9.28
CA ILE A 52 -27.29 -2.99 9.25
C ILE A 52 -28.11 -3.79 10.24
N SER A 53 -28.99 -4.64 9.72
CA SER A 53 -29.85 -5.53 10.49
C SER A 53 -29.28 -6.95 10.48
N VAL A 54 -29.00 -7.52 11.65
CA VAL A 54 -28.32 -8.81 11.84
C VAL A 54 -29.21 -9.75 12.64
N GLU A 55 -29.44 -10.97 12.14
CA GLU A 55 -30.22 -11.99 12.84
C GLU A 55 -29.39 -12.64 13.96
N VAL A 56 -29.75 -12.47 15.23
CA VAL A 56 -29.02 -13.01 16.40
C VAL A 56 -29.84 -14.05 17.13
N SER A 57 -29.15 -15.00 17.77
CA SER A 57 -29.76 -16.03 18.61
C SER A 57 -29.35 -15.81 20.06
N LEU A 58 -30.30 -15.43 20.90
CA LEU A 58 -30.09 -15.16 22.33
C LEU A 58 -30.50 -16.36 23.18
N ASP A 59 -29.71 -16.66 24.21
CA ASP A 59 -30.10 -17.61 25.23
C ASP A 59 -31.18 -17.00 26.16
N GLU A 60 -31.98 -17.84 26.83
CA GLU A 60 -33.09 -17.38 27.68
C GLU A 60 -32.69 -16.43 28.82
N PHE A 61 -31.44 -16.51 29.28
CA PHE A 61 -30.91 -15.65 30.32
C PHE A 61 -30.33 -14.34 29.79
N GLU A 62 -30.17 -14.21 28.46
CA GLU A 62 -29.63 -13.02 27.81
C GLU A 62 -30.75 -12.02 27.52
N SER A 63 -30.40 -10.74 27.65
CA SER A 63 -31.28 -9.62 27.38
C SER A 63 -31.20 -9.17 25.92
N ALA A 64 -32.12 -8.32 25.49
CA ALA A 64 -32.08 -7.69 24.18
C ALA A 64 -30.80 -6.86 23.94
N LEU A 65 -30.15 -6.38 25.02
CA LEU A 65 -28.89 -5.63 24.95
C LEU A 65 -27.71 -6.52 24.54
N ASP A 66 -27.77 -7.82 24.86
CA ASP A 66 -26.74 -8.78 24.48
C ASP A 66 -26.74 -9.08 22.97
N GLY A 67 -27.82 -8.71 22.26
CA GLY A 67 -27.91 -8.78 20.80
C GLY A 67 -26.78 -8.04 20.09
N ALA A 68 -26.31 -6.92 20.64
CA ALA A 68 -25.18 -6.17 20.09
C ALA A 68 -23.88 -6.98 20.10
N ALA A 69 -23.63 -7.72 21.19
CA ALA A 69 -22.45 -8.57 21.34
C ALA A 69 -22.46 -9.73 20.33
N HIS A 70 -23.61 -10.38 20.14
CA HIS A 70 -23.79 -11.48 19.18
C HIS A 70 -23.78 -11.02 17.72
N ALA A 71 -24.20 -9.79 17.44
CA ALA A 71 -24.13 -9.19 16.10
C ALA A 71 -22.72 -8.70 15.73
N ARG A 72 -21.91 -8.35 16.73
CA ARG A 72 -20.62 -7.65 16.57
C ARG A 72 -19.69 -8.28 15.54
N PRO A 73 -19.43 -9.60 15.50
CA PRO A 73 -18.50 -10.18 14.55
C PRO A 73 -18.96 -9.99 13.09
N ARG A 74 -20.26 -10.17 12.83
CA ARG A 74 -20.84 -9.98 11.49
C ARG A 74 -20.85 -8.52 11.08
N LEU A 75 -21.18 -7.63 12.02
CA LEU A 75 -21.10 -6.19 11.80
C LEU A 75 -19.68 -5.78 11.38
N LEU A 76 -18.63 -6.25 12.06
CA LEU A 76 -17.24 -5.94 11.72
C LEU A 76 -16.87 -6.41 10.31
N ILE A 77 -17.31 -7.61 9.92
CA ILE A 77 -17.09 -8.16 8.57
C ILE A 77 -17.80 -7.31 7.51
N ILE A 78 -19.07 -6.95 7.74
CA ILE A 78 -19.87 -6.13 6.82
C ILE A 78 -19.21 -4.76 6.63
N LEU A 79 -18.83 -4.08 7.72
CA LEU A 79 -18.14 -2.79 7.65
C LEU A 79 -16.79 -2.92 6.94
N GLY A 80 -16.07 -4.03 7.14
CA GLY A 80 -14.84 -4.35 6.41
C GLY A 80 -15.07 -4.47 4.90
N ILE A 81 -16.12 -5.16 4.47
CA ILE A 81 -16.48 -5.28 3.04
C ILE A 81 -16.90 -3.94 2.45
N LEU A 82 -17.72 -3.17 3.15
CA LEU A 82 -18.12 -1.83 2.70
C LEU A 82 -16.90 -0.93 2.55
N SER A 83 -16.00 -0.92 3.54
CA SER A 83 -14.78 -0.10 3.49
C SER A 83 -13.84 -0.55 2.37
N PHE A 84 -13.70 -1.85 2.16
CA PHE A 84 -12.90 -2.41 1.08
C PHE A 84 -13.42 -2.00 -0.31
N LEU A 85 -14.74 -2.10 -0.54
CA LEU A 85 -15.33 -1.80 -1.83
C LEU A 85 -15.38 -0.31 -2.16
N THR A 86 -15.68 0.53 -1.18
CA THR A 86 -15.88 1.97 -1.38
C THR A 86 -14.63 2.80 -1.13
N GLN A 87 -13.59 2.21 -0.51
CA GLN A 87 -12.43 2.91 0.04
C GLN A 87 -12.77 3.89 1.18
N GLU A 88 -14.03 3.98 1.59
CA GLU A 88 -14.45 4.79 2.72
C GLU A 88 -14.30 4.08 4.05
N LEU A 89 -14.07 4.85 5.11
CA LEU A 89 -13.93 4.29 6.44
C LEU A 89 -15.32 4.14 7.09
N PHE A 90 -15.71 2.90 7.40
CA PHE A 90 -16.91 2.64 8.21
C PHE A 90 -16.54 2.06 9.58
N ILE A 91 -16.69 2.84 10.65
CA ILE A 91 -16.41 2.39 12.01
C ILE A 91 -17.69 2.13 12.80
N SER A 92 -17.63 1.15 13.70
CA SER A 92 -18.79 0.77 14.49
C SER A 92 -19.20 1.80 15.55
N PHE A 93 -18.33 2.77 15.86
CA PHE A 93 -18.62 3.80 16.86
C PHE A 93 -19.46 4.95 16.30
N GLU A 94 -19.60 5.06 14.97
CA GLU A 94 -20.49 6.03 14.31
C GLU A 94 -21.97 5.62 14.39
N PHE A 95 -22.24 4.38 14.81
CA PHE A 95 -23.60 3.88 14.95
C PHE A 95 -24.21 4.34 16.29
N PHE A 96 -25.07 5.36 16.21
CA PHE A 96 -25.63 6.05 17.38
C PHE A 96 -26.94 5.45 17.90
N VAL A 97 -27.64 4.63 17.10
CA VAL A 97 -28.85 3.91 17.55
C VAL A 97 -28.71 2.42 17.28
N SER A 98 -29.03 1.63 18.31
CA SER A 98 -29.18 0.19 18.19
C SER A 98 -30.51 -0.29 18.76
N SER A 99 -31.16 -1.23 18.07
CA SER A 99 -32.37 -1.89 18.56
C SER A 99 -32.30 -3.38 18.35
N THR A 100 -32.79 -4.12 19.33
CA THR A 100 -32.98 -5.57 19.23
C THR A 100 -34.45 -5.90 19.36
N VAL A 101 -35.03 -6.48 18.32
CA VAL A 101 -36.45 -6.86 18.28
C VAL A 101 -36.56 -8.38 18.15
N LYS A 102 -37.45 -9.01 18.92
CA LYS A 102 -37.71 -10.45 18.76
C LYS A 102 -38.40 -10.70 17.42
N GLY A 103 -37.88 -11.65 16.64
CA GLY A 103 -38.40 -11.97 15.31
C GLY A 103 -37.31 -12.25 14.29
N GLU A 104 -37.74 -12.84 13.17
CA GLU A 104 -36.91 -13.10 12.01
C GLU A 104 -36.59 -11.81 11.25
N LEU A 105 -35.41 -11.79 10.62
CA LEU A 105 -35.00 -10.70 9.76
C LEU A 105 -35.77 -10.76 8.43
N ASN A 106 -36.34 -9.63 7.98
CA ASN A 106 -36.80 -9.51 6.60
C ASN A 106 -35.59 -9.49 5.66
N ARG A 107 -35.36 -10.61 4.98
CA ARG A 107 -34.24 -10.79 4.04
C ARG A 107 -34.59 -10.19 2.68
N THR A 108 -33.64 -9.49 2.06
CA THR A 108 -33.75 -9.04 0.67
C THR A 108 -33.52 -10.23 -0.25
N ASN A 109 -34.31 -10.39 -1.32
CA ASN A 109 -34.01 -11.42 -2.31
C ASN A 109 -32.77 -11.03 -3.10
N VAL A 110 -31.98 -12.03 -3.53
CA VAL A 110 -30.77 -11.81 -4.35
C VAL A 110 -31.06 -11.08 -5.67
N ALA A 111 -32.29 -11.23 -6.19
CA ALA A 111 -32.75 -10.53 -7.39
C ALA A 111 -32.95 -9.02 -7.17
N ASP A 112 -33.15 -8.59 -5.92
CA ASP A 112 -33.49 -7.22 -5.55
C ASP A 112 -32.27 -6.46 -4.99
N HIS A 113 -31.06 -7.03 -5.09
CA HIS A 113 -29.84 -6.41 -4.58
C HIS A 113 -29.55 -5.08 -5.28
N LYS A 114 -29.32 -4.05 -4.48
CA LYS A 114 -28.84 -2.73 -4.89
C LYS A 114 -27.56 -2.38 -4.15
N PHE A 115 -26.59 -1.82 -4.87
CA PHE A 115 -25.39 -1.24 -4.28
C PHE A 115 -24.78 -0.28 -5.30
N GLU A 116 -25.00 1.01 -5.10
CA GLU A 116 -24.44 2.12 -5.86
C GLU A 116 -23.66 3.02 -4.91
N PHE A 117 -22.47 3.44 -5.32
CA PHE A 117 -21.64 4.38 -4.56
C PHE A 117 -20.97 5.35 -5.53
N SER A 118 -21.16 6.66 -5.33
CA SER A 118 -20.62 7.71 -6.20
C SER A 118 -20.91 7.49 -7.70
N GLY A 119 -22.13 7.01 -8.01
CA GLY A 119 -22.58 6.69 -9.37
C GLY A 119 -22.02 5.39 -9.98
N ILE A 120 -21.29 4.57 -9.22
CA ILE A 120 -20.74 3.28 -9.66
C ILE A 120 -21.58 2.13 -9.09
N ASP A 121 -21.97 1.18 -9.95
CA ASP A 121 -22.69 -0.04 -9.55
C ASP A 121 -21.74 -1.12 -8.99
N PHE A 122 -21.86 -1.41 -7.70
CA PHE A 122 -21.13 -2.44 -6.97
C PHE A 122 -21.89 -3.76 -6.84
N VAL A 123 -23.11 -3.89 -7.37
CA VAL A 123 -23.90 -5.14 -7.33
C VAL A 123 -23.13 -6.34 -7.90
N PRO A 124 -22.39 -6.24 -9.02
CA PRO A 124 -21.59 -7.35 -9.51
C PRO A 124 -20.48 -7.77 -8.51
N LYS A 125 -19.81 -6.79 -7.90
CA LYS A 125 -18.70 -7.02 -6.96
C LYS A 125 -19.19 -7.68 -5.67
N ILE A 126 -20.31 -7.21 -5.10
CA ILE A 126 -20.86 -7.82 -3.88
C ILE A 126 -21.38 -9.24 -4.13
N LYS A 127 -21.97 -9.52 -5.31
CA LYS A 127 -22.38 -10.88 -5.69
C LYS A 127 -21.20 -11.85 -5.78
N GLN A 128 -20.05 -11.39 -6.29
CA GLN A 128 -18.83 -12.20 -6.30
C GLN A 128 -18.30 -12.46 -4.89
N ILE A 129 -18.32 -11.47 -4.00
CA ILE A 129 -17.93 -11.65 -2.59
C ILE A 129 -18.86 -12.66 -1.90
N ILE A 130 -20.18 -12.56 -2.10
CA ILE A 130 -21.15 -13.52 -1.56
C ILE A 130 -20.84 -14.93 -2.10
N SER A 131 -20.65 -15.06 -3.41
CA SER A 131 -20.30 -16.34 -4.04
C SER A 131 -18.98 -16.91 -3.50
N PHE A 132 -17.98 -16.07 -3.25
CA PHE A 132 -16.73 -16.48 -2.63
C PHE A 132 -16.96 -17.00 -1.21
N ILE A 133 -17.70 -16.26 -0.38
CA ILE A 133 -18.00 -16.65 1.01
C ILE A 133 -18.75 -17.98 1.06
N ASP A 134 -19.73 -18.18 0.19
CA ASP A 134 -20.60 -19.37 0.17
C ASP A 134 -19.89 -20.62 -0.38
N SER A 135 -18.97 -20.45 -1.33
CA SER A 135 -18.30 -21.58 -2.01
C SER A 135 -16.90 -21.91 -1.48
N SER A 136 -16.29 -21.00 -0.71
CA SER A 136 -14.93 -21.17 -0.20
C SER A 136 -14.83 -22.11 0.98
N LYS A 137 -13.63 -22.66 1.19
CA LYS A 137 -13.31 -23.41 2.40
C LYS A 137 -13.33 -22.46 3.60
N GLU A 138 -13.74 -22.96 4.76
CA GLU A 138 -13.80 -22.20 6.02
C GLU A 138 -12.51 -21.41 6.33
N ASN A 139 -11.34 -22.01 6.08
CA ASN A 139 -10.06 -21.34 6.29
C ASN A 139 -9.84 -20.15 5.35
N ASP A 140 -10.31 -20.23 4.11
CA ASP A 140 -10.16 -19.17 3.11
C ASP A 140 -11.12 -18.01 3.41
N THR A 141 -12.35 -18.34 3.82
CA THR A 141 -13.33 -17.36 4.30
C THR A 141 -12.83 -16.64 5.57
N ARG A 142 -12.23 -17.37 6.52
CA ARG A 142 -11.60 -16.78 7.73
C ARG A 142 -10.41 -15.90 7.39
N LEU A 143 -9.58 -16.31 6.44
CA LEU A 143 -8.48 -15.51 5.94
C LEU A 143 -9.01 -14.21 5.31
N PHE A 144 -10.01 -14.29 4.44
CA PHE A 144 -10.66 -13.12 3.86
C PHE A 144 -11.16 -12.14 4.92
N TYR A 145 -11.93 -12.60 5.92
CA TYR A 145 -12.40 -11.75 7.02
C TYR A 145 -11.27 -11.10 7.79
N SER A 146 -10.18 -11.83 8.01
CA SER A 146 -8.98 -11.33 8.68
C SER A 146 -8.24 -10.27 7.87
N LEU A 147 -8.30 -10.34 6.54
CA LEU A 147 -7.66 -9.39 5.63
C LEU A 147 -8.47 -8.08 5.54
N ILE A 148 -9.79 -8.16 5.33
CA ILE A 148 -10.65 -6.97 5.24
C ILE A 148 -10.72 -6.19 6.56
N ASP A 149 -10.65 -6.86 7.71
CA ASP A 149 -10.62 -6.16 9.00
C ASP A 149 -9.29 -5.43 9.23
N ARG A 150 -8.17 -6.05 8.81
CA ARG A 150 -6.85 -5.37 8.81
C ARG A 150 -6.81 -4.21 7.83
N TYR A 151 -7.40 -4.39 6.65
CA TYR A 151 -7.51 -3.34 5.64
C TYR A 151 -8.25 -2.12 6.17
N ARG A 152 -9.43 -2.34 6.76
CA ARG A 152 -10.21 -1.29 7.40
C ARG A 152 -9.49 -0.64 8.59
N LYS A 153 -8.72 -1.42 9.37
CA LYS A 153 -7.87 -0.87 10.43
C LYS A 153 -6.75 0.02 9.85
N ALA A 154 -6.14 -0.37 8.73
CA ALA A 154 -5.14 0.45 8.06
C ALA A 154 -5.74 1.77 7.58
N LEU A 155 -6.92 1.73 6.94
CA LEU A 155 -7.69 2.93 6.57
C LEU A 155 -8.00 3.84 7.77
N PHE A 156 -8.36 3.27 8.91
CA PHE A 156 -8.60 4.04 10.13
C PHE A 156 -7.34 4.79 10.58
N LEU A 157 -6.20 4.11 10.64
CA LEU A 157 -4.93 4.71 11.05
C LEU A 157 -4.43 5.75 10.05
N GLU A 158 -4.69 5.53 8.76
CA GLU A 158 -4.37 6.46 7.68
C GLU A 158 -5.17 7.76 7.83
N LYS A 159 -6.49 7.69 8.01
CA LYS A 159 -7.34 8.87 8.24
C LYS A 159 -6.95 9.64 9.52
N GLU A 160 -6.60 8.95 10.60
CA GLU A 160 -6.12 9.62 11.83
C GLU A 160 -4.73 10.27 11.66
N SER A 161 -3.93 9.83 10.66
CA SER A 161 -2.58 10.32 10.41
C SER A 161 -2.49 11.41 9.35
N GLU A 162 -3.53 11.62 8.54
CA GLU A 162 -3.53 12.52 7.37
C GLU A 162 -2.93 13.90 7.67
N ASP A 163 -3.29 14.49 8.81
CA ASP A 163 -2.75 15.79 9.26
C ASP A 163 -1.66 15.67 10.34
N SER A 164 -1.63 14.54 11.05
CA SER A 164 -0.98 14.44 12.35
C SER A 164 0.33 13.65 12.32
N MET A 165 0.49 12.77 11.32
CA MET A 165 1.60 11.82 11.17
C MET A 165 1.79 10.91 12.40
N VAL A 166 0.74 10.76 13.21
CA VAL A 166 0.79 10.06 14.51
C VAL A 166 0.94 8.56 14.33
N HIS A 167 0.31 7.98 13.30
CA HIS A 167 0.27 6.54 13.08
C HIS A 167 0.94 6.09 11.80
N ASP A 168 1.81 6.91 11.21
CA ASP A 168 2.48 6.63 9.95
C ASP A 168 3.18 5.25 9.94
N ASP A 169 3.93 4.95 11.01
CA ASP A 169 4.59 3.66 11.18
C ASP A 169 3.58 2.50 11.31
N GLU A 170 2.47 2.70 12.04
CA GLU A 170 1.41 1.70 12.17
C GLU A 170 0.59 1.49 10.89
N VAL A 171 0.42 2.53 10.05
CA VAL A 171 -0.20 2.44 8.72
C VAL A 171 0.66 1.54 7.84
N LEU A 172 1.96 1.83 7.76
CA LEU A 172 2.94 1.02 7.03
C LEU A 172 2.88 -0.46 7.47
N LEU A 173 2.94 -0.71 8.78
CA LEU A 173 2.87 -2.06 9.33
C LEU A 173 1.53 -2.75 9.02
N SER A 174 0.41 -2.02 9.07
CA SER A 174 -0.91 -2.59 8.87
C SER A 174 -1.09 -3.10 7.44
N TYR A 175 -0.69 -2.32 6.44
CA TYR A 175 -0.68 -2.75 5.04
C TYR A 175 0.34 -3.88 4.79
N PHE A 176 1.54 -3.81 5.38
CA PHE A 176 2.52 -4.89 5.26
C PHE A 176 1.99 -6.23 5.76
N HIS A 177 1.31 -6.22 6.91
CA HIS A 177 0.75 -7.44 7.50
C HIS A 177 -0.32 -8.10 6.62
N ILE A 178 -1.03 -7.34 5.78
CA ILE A 178 -1.98 -7.90 4.82
C ILE A 178 -1.25 -8.77 3.80
N LEU A 179 -0.19 -8.23 3.17
CA LEU A 179 0.63 -8.97 2.21
C LEU A 179 1.31 -10.18 2.86
N GLU A 180 1.86 -10.00 4.06
CA GLU A 180 2.50 -11.09 4.80
C GLU A 180 1.51 -12.21 5.13
N LEU A 181 0.33 -11.87 5.66
CA LEU A 181 -0.71 -12.84 6.00
C LEU A 181 -1.21 -13.56 4.76
N LEU A 182 -1.52 -12.84 3.68
CA LEU A 182 -2.03 -13.44 2.45
C LEU A 182 -0.99 -14.36 1.80
N SER A 183 0.31 -14.00 1.86
CA SER A 183 1.39 -14.83 1.30
C SER A 183 1.43 -16.25 1.90
N THR A 184 0.92 -16.44 3.12
CA THR A 184 0.85 -17.76 3.76
C THR A 184 -0.02 -18.76 2.99
N LYS A 185 -1.04 -18.28 2.26
CA LYS A 185 -1.90 -19.10 1.38
C LYS A 185 -1.11 -19.76 0.25
N TYR A 186 -0.06 -19.09 -0.23
CA TYR A 186 0.75 -19.51 -1.38
C TYR A 186 2.00 -20.27 -0.96
N TYR A 187 2.38 -20.21 0.32
CA TYR A 187 3.60 -20.82 0.84
C TYR A 187 3.70 -22.32 0.59
N ALA A 188 2.59 -23.08 0.72
CA ALA A 188 2.61 -24.51 0.47
C ALA A 188 2.99 -24.84 -0.99
N LYS A 189 2.47 -24.05 -1.95
CA LYS A 189 2.81 -24.19 -3.37
C LYS A 189 4.25 -23.78 -3.63
N GLN A 190 4.70 -22.64 -3.08
CA GLN A 190 6.09 -22.19 -3.19
C GLN A 190 7.06 -23.26 -2.70
N LYS A 191 6.79 -23.81 -1.51
CA LYS A 191 7.59 -24.87 -0.90
C LYS A 191 7.63 -26.10 -1.80
N SER A 192 6.49 -26.56 -2.31
CA SER A 192 6.44 -27.72 -3.20
C SER A 192 7.30 -27.54 -4.45
N LEU A 193 7.21 -26.39 -5.12
CA LEU A 193 8.01 -26.10 -6.33
C LEU A 193 9.51 -26.00 -6.03
N ALA A 194 9.87 -25.43 -4.88
CA ALA A 194 11.25 -25.36 -4.44
C ALA A 194 11.82 -26.77 -4.16
N LEU A 195 11.05 -27.63 -3.48
CA LEU A 195 11.44 -29.03 -3.22
C LEU A 195 11.65 -29.82 -4.52
N GLU A 196 10.74 -29.66 -5.48
CA GLU A 196 10.88 -30.28 -6.80
C GLU A 196 12.14 -29.81 -7.53
N SER A 197 12.41 -28.50 -7.50
CA SER A 197 13.60 -27.92 -8.12
C SER A 197 14.90 -28.42 -7.47
N ILE A 198 14.92 -28.55 -6.14
CA ILE A 198 16.05 -29.10 -5.38
C ILE A 198 16.27 -30.58 -5.73
N SER A 199 15.19 -31.36 -5.82
CA SER A 199 15.26 -32.76 -6.21
C SER A 199 15.86 -32.92 -7.60
N ASN A 200 15.37 -32.16 -8.58
CA ASN A 200 15.84 -32.20 -9.97
C ASN A 200 17.31 -31.78 -10.09
N LEU A 201 17.71 -30.71 -9.38
CA LEU A 201 19.12 -30.27 -9.33
C LEU A 201 20.02 -31.35 -8.71
N SER A 202 19.58 -31.95 -7.60
CA SER A 202 20.34 -32.99 -6.90
C SER A 202 20.50 -34.24 -7.76
N GLU A 203 19.43 -34.64 -8.47
CA GLU A 203 19.48 -35.79 -9.36
C GLU A 203 20.46 -35.55 -10.50
N SER A 204 20.36 -34.41 -11.20
CA SER A 204 21.27 -34.11 -12.32
C SER A 204 22.73 -34.04 -11.85
N LEU A 205 23.00 -33.40 -10.73
CA LEU A 205 24.36 -33.33 -10.17
C LEU A 205 24.92 -34.73 -9.85
N LEU A 206 24.15 -35.56 -9.15
CA LEU A 206 24.61 -36.86 -8.66
C LEU A 206 24.71 -37.90 -9.78
N LYS A 207 23.80 -37.86 -10.74
CA LYS A 207 23.75 -38.81 -11.86
C LYS A 207 24.67 -38.39 -13.00
N ASP A 208 24.58 -37.15 -13.45
CA ASP A 208 25.23 -36.72 -14.71
C ASP A 208 26.67 -36.26 -14.48
N ILE A 209 26.97 -35.68 -13.32
CA ILE A 209 28.33 -35.20 -12.99
C ILE A 209 29.08 -36.20 -12.13
N PHE A 210 28.46 -36.71 -11.05
CA PHE A 210 29.11 -37.66 -10.15
C PHE A 210 28.99 -39.11 -10.62
N LEU A 211 28.22 -39.37 -11.68
CA LEU A 211 28.09 -40.68 -12.33
C LEU A 211 27.67 -41.78 -11.34
N LEU A 212 26.82 -41.42 -10.38
CA LEU A 212 26.24 -42.37 -9.44
C LEU A 212 25.04 -43.06 -10.07
N ASP A 213 24.90 -44.36 -9.84
CA ASP A 213 23.81 -45.17 -10.36
C ASP A 213 23.21 -46.12 -9.32
N GLY A 214 22.01 -46.64 -9.63
CA GLY A 214 21.32 -47.67 -8.86
C GLY A 214 21.07 -47.29 -7.40
N ASN A 215 21.33 -48.22 -6.48
CA ASN A 215 21.08 -48.01 -5.05
C ASN A 215 21.93 -46.88 -4.44
N ARG A 216 23.13 -46.63 -4.99
CA ARG A 216 24.04 -45.60 -4.49
C ARG A 216 23.56 -44.19 -4.86
N LEU A 217 23.02 -44.03 -6.07
CA LEU A 217 22.34 -42.79 -6.48
C LEU A 217 21.16 -42.50 -5.57
N GLN A 218 20.28 -43.48 -5.34
CA GLN A 218 19.08 -43.31 -4.51
C GLN A 218 19.41 -42.95 -3.05
N SER A 219 20.41 -43.61 -2.45
CA SER A 219 20.83 -43.27 -1.07
C SER A 219 21.39 -41.85 -0.99
N GLU A 220 22.25 -41.47 -1.92
CA GLU A 220 22.85 -40.13 -1.94
C GLU A 220 21.80 -39.06 -2.21
N LEU A 221 20.91 -39.24 -3.19
CA LEU A 221 19.77 -38.36 -3.46
C LEU A 221 18.96 -38.07 -2.20
N SER A 222 18.56 -39.11 -1.48
CA SER A 222 17.73 -38.94 -0.27
C SER A 222 18.44 -38.13 0.84
N SER A 223 19.76 -38.26 0.96
CA SER A 223 20.54 -37.56 1.97
C SER A 223 20.90 -36.13 1.58
N LYS A 224 21.29 -35.91 0.32
CA LYS A 224 21.71 -34.60 -0.20
C LYS A 224 20.52 -33.69 -0.41
N THR A 225 19.40 -34.22 -0.90
CA THR A 225 18.16 -33.45 -1.04
C THR A 225 17.73 -32.90 0.32
N LYS A 226 17.63 -33.75 1.36
CA LYS A 226 17.30 -33.29 2.73
C LYS A 226 18.24 -32.22 3.28
N LEU A 227 19.54 -32.33 2.98
CA LEU A 227 20.52 -31.34 3.40
C LEU A 227 20.26 -29.99 2.71
N ILE A 228 20.06 -30.00 1.39
CA ILE A 228 19.76 -28.79 0.61
C ILE A 228 18.40 -28.19 1.02
N GLU A 229 17.37 -29.01 1.23
CA GLU A 229 16.08 -28.59 1.74
C GLU A 229 16.21 -27.82 3.05
N SER A 230 17.00 -28.35 3.99
CA SER A 230 17.20 -27.72 5.31
C SER A 230 17.87 -26.34 5.22
N LEU A 231 18.73 -26.13 4.21
CA LEU A 231 19.42 -24.86 3.99
C LEU A 231 18.50 -23.81 3.34
N PHE A 232 17.75 -24.18 2.32
CA PHE A 232 17.01 -23.20 1.52
C PHE A 232 15.55 -22.98 1.95
N ILE A 233 14.86 -24.03 2.44
CA ILE A 233 13.43 -23.93 2.74
C ILE A 233 13.17 -23.27 4.10
N SER A 234 14.05 -23.52 5.08
CA SER A 234 13.94 -22.95 6.41
C SER A 234 14.20 -21.42 6.43
N GLU A 235 14.93 -20.92 5.44
CA GLU A 235 15.36 -19.52 5.33
C GLU A 235 14.51 -18.68 4.37
N LEU A 236 13.35 -19.18 3.91
CA LEU A 236 12.49 -18.41 3.01
C LEU A 236 12.03 -17.10 3.68
N SER A 237 12.61 -16.00 3.19
CA SER A 237 12.33 -14.65 3.68
C SER A 237 10.89 -14.24 3.42
N VAL A 238 10.38 -13.28 4.20
CA VAL A 238 9.04 -12.71 4.01
C VAL A 238 8.92 -12.08 2.62
N ALA A 239 9.96 -11.37 2.17
CA ALA A 239 10.04 -10.84 0.80
C ALA A 239 9.80 -11.93 -0.24
N SER A 240 10.50 -13.08 -0.12
CA SER A 240 10.35 -14.20 -1.06
C SER A 240 8.92 -14.75 -1.11
N LYS A 241 8.24 -14.82 0.04
CA LYS A 241 6.85 -15.30 0.13
C LYS A 241 5.87 -14.32 -0.54
N ILE A 242 6.03 -13.02 -0.27
CA ILE A 242 5.20 -11.97 -0.88
C ILE A 242 5.43 -11.93 -2.40
N LEU A 243 6.69 -11.93 -2.86
CA LEU A 243 7.01 -11.94 -4.30
C LEU A 243 6.43 -13.17 -5.01
N PHE A 244 6.48 -14.34 -4.38
CA PHE A 244 5.87 -15.54 -4.95
C PHE A 244 4.35 -15.43 -5.03
N MET A 245 3.69 -14.90 -4.01
CA MET A 245 2.25 -14.60 -4.05
C MET A 245 1.91 -13.66 -5.20
N LEU A 246 2.61 -12.53 -5.33
CA LEU A 246 2.37 -11.56 -6.41
C LEU A 246 2.57 -12.19 -7.79
N LYS A 247 3.56 -13.07 -7.94
CA LYS A 247 3.78 -13.84 -9.17
C LYS A 247 2.59 -14.75 -9.48
N GLU A 248 2.08 -15.46 -8.48
CA GLU A 248 0.94 -16.36 -8.62
C GLU A 248 -0.38 -15.61 -8.89
N GLN A 249 -0.47 -14.36 -8.43
CA GLN A 249 -1.58 -13.45 -8.71
C GLN A 249 -1.45 -12.74 -10.06
N GLY A 250 -0.30 -12.85 -10.74
CA GLY A 250 -0.10 -12.33 -12.09
C GLY A 250 0.31 -10.85 -12.17
N ILE A 251 0.60 -10.21 -11.04
CA ILE A 251 0.91 -8.76 -10.95
C ILE A 251 2.38 -8.45 -10.64
N LEU A 252 3.25 -9.48 -10.57
CA LEU A 252 4.66 -9.25 -10.24
C LEU A 252 5.44 -8.69 -11.44
N THR A 253 5.80 -7.41 -11.36
CA THR A 253 6.74 -6.75 -12.28
C THR A 253 8.13 -6.56 -11.69
N HIS A 254 9.09 -6.18 -12.55
CA HIS A 254 10.48 -5.95 -12.12
C HIS A 254 10.59 -4.79 -11.12
N ARG A 255 9.87 -3.69 -11.36
CA ARG A 255 9.82 -2.54 -10.46
C ARG A 255 9.09 -2.87 -9.17
N LEU A 256 7.95 -3.57 -9.23
CA LEU A 256 7.24 -4.01 -8.03
C LEU A 256 8.13 -4.90 -7.14
N LYS A 257 8.96 -5.75 -7.75
CA LYS A 257 9.93 -6.55 -7.00
C LYS A 257 10.91 -5.67 -6.21
N ALA A 258 11.43 -4.60 -6.80
CA ALA A 258 12.32 -3.66 -6.11
C ALA A 258 11.59 -2.96 -4.96
N PHE A 259 10.38 -2.45 -5.22
CA PHE A 259 9.52 -1.84 -4.20
C PHE A 259 9.30 -2.77 -2.99
N ILE A 260 8.96 -4.04 -3.19
CA ILE A 260 8.74 -4.99 -2.08
C ILE A 260 10.00 -5.17 -1.23
N TYR A 261 11.20 -5.11 -1.82
CA TYR A 261 12.43 -5.18 -1.02
C TYR A 261 12.63 -3.95 -0.14
N ASP A 262 12.32 -2.77 -0.66
CA ASP A 262 12.37 -1.53 0.13
C ASP A 262 11.30 -1.52 1.22
N PHE A 263 10.07 -1.94 0.89
CA PHE A 263 8.99 -2.05 1.87
C PHE A 263 9.32 -3.02 3.02
N VAL A 264 9.96 -4.16 2.73
CA VAL A 264 10.43 -5.11 3.76
C VAL A 264 11.54 -4.49 4.62
N LYS A 265 12.45 -3.70 4.03
CA LYS A 265 13.51 -3.01 4.75
C LYS A 265 12.94 -1.94 5.69
N ASP A 266 11.92 -1.22 5.26
CA ASP A 266 11.26 -0.19 6.06
C ASP A 266 10.47 -0.82 7.21
N ARG A 267 9.68 -1.87 6.93
CA ARG A 267 9.03 -2.68 7.97
C ARG A 267 10.02 -3.19 9.02
N ASN A 268 11.19 -3.67 8.60
CA ASN A 268 12.20 -4.16 9.54
C ASN A 268 12.81 -3.03 10.38
N SER A 269 12.88 -1.81 9.83
CA SER A 269 13.36 -0.64 10.56
C SER A 269 12.39 -0.25 11.67
N VAL A 270 11.07 -0.28 11.38
CA VAL A 270 10.01 -0.10 12.36
C VAL A 270 10.04 -1.20 13.43
N ALA A 271 10.02 -2.47 13.03
CA ALA A 271 9.90 -3.61 13.94
C ALA A 271 11.08 -3.77 14.90
N HIS A 272 12.29 -3.39 14.50
CA HIS A 272 13.47 -3.49 15.35
C HIS A 272 13.71 -2.26 16.24
N GLY A 273 12.84 -1.24 16.17
CA GLY A 273 12.84 -0.10 17.09
C GLY A 273 14.21 0.58 17.17
N ARG A 274 14.75 1.01 16.03
CA ARG A 274 16.06 1.70 15.98
C ARG A 274 16.07 2.86 17.00
N GLN A 275 17.25 3.19 17.54
CA GLN A 275 17.39 4.42 18.31
C GLN A 275 17.06 5.60 17.41
N VAL A 276 15.93 6.26 17.67
CA VAL A 276 15.36 7.32 16.83
C VAL A 276 15.55 8.72 17.36
N TYR A 277 16.42 8.91 18.37
CA TYR A 277 16.80 10.27 18.73
C TYR A 277 17.42 10.96 17.52
N GLN A 278 16.84 12.09 17.15
CA GLN A 278 17.27 12.92 16.03
C GLN A 278 17.49 14.33 16.56
N ASP A 279 18.69 14.88 16.32
CA ASP A 279 19.05 16.27 16.66
C ASP A 279 18.76 17.26 15.51
N ARG A 280 18.21 16.76 14.40
CA ARG A 280 17.85 17.53 13.21
C ARG A 280 16.33 17.62 13.09
N VAL A 281 15.84 18.79 12.66
CA VAL A 281 14.42 19.04 12.42
C VAL A 281 14.03 18.45 11.07
N ILE A 282 12.90 17.75 11.02
CA ILE A 282 12.27 17.27 9.79
C ILE A 282 11.02 18.11 9.55
N PHE A 283 10.72 18.40 8.28
CA PHE A 283 9.50 19.10 7.87
C PHE A 283 8.65 18.22 6.95
N PRO A 284 7.31 18.23 7.11
CA PRO A 284 6.59 18.78 8.27
C PRO A 284 7.03 18.12 9.59
N VAL A 285 6.88 18.83 10.72
CA VAL A 285 7.42 18.37 12.00
C VAL A 285 6.53 17.24 12.52
N PRO A 286 7.05 15.99 12.60
CA PRO A 286 6.24 14.88 13.05
C PRO A 286 6.03 14.96 14.57
N GLN A 287 4.91 14.44 15.05
CA GLN A 287 4.62 14.40 16.49
C GLN A 287 5.55 13.45 17.25
N PHE A 288 6.07 12.43 16.56
CA PHE A 288 7.02 11.45 17.09
C PHE A 288 8.22 11.33 16.17
N PHE A 289 9.34 10.80 16.69
CA PHE A 289 10.49 10.54 15.84
C PHE A 289 10.17 9.39 14.87
N PRO A 290 10.29 9.61 13.55
CA PRO A 290 9.97 8.59 12.57
C PRO A 290 10.98 7.44 12.65
N LEU A 291 10.47 6.20 12.59
CA LEU A 291 11.30 4.99 12.58
C LEU A 291 11.88 4.69 11.19
N VAL A 292 11.25 5.23 10.14
CA VAL A 292 11.71 5.17 8.75
C VAL A 292 12.16 6.56 8.29
N ALA A 293 13.40 6.66 7.83
CA ALA A 293 14.00 7.96 7.49
C ALA A 293 13.66 8.45 6.08
N ASN A 294 13.32 7.55 5.15
CA ASN A 294 12.84 7.95 3.84
C ASN A 294 12.02 6.81 3.23
N TRP A 295 10.71 7.00 3.10
CA TRP A 295 9.89 6.21 2.18
C TRP A 295 9.40 7.15 1.07
N GLU A 296 9.40 6.69 -0.19
CA GLU A 296 8.94 7.49 -1.35
C GLU A 296 7.56 7.06 -1.85
N TYR A 297 6.91 6.14 -1.14
CA TYR A 297 5.62 5.62 -1.55
C TYR A 297 4.53 6.21 -0.64
N SER A 298 3.41 6.58 -1.26
CA SER A 298 2.25 7.10 -0.56
C SER A 298 1.52 5.99 0.21
N PHE A 299 0.73 6.37 1.22
CA PHE A 299 -0.21 5.44 1.84
C PHE A 299 -1.25 4.93 0.86
N ASP A 300 -1.61 5.74 -0.14
CA ASP A 300 -2.49 5.31 -1.23
C ASP A 300 -1.90 4.13 -2.01
N MET A 301 -0.60 4.17 -2.34
CA MET A 301 0.10 3.04 -2.93
C MET A 301 0.01 1.78 -2.08
N LEU A 302 0.23 1.89 -0.76
CA LEU A 302 0.11 0.76 0.16
C LEU A 302 -1.31 0.23 0.27
N ARG A 303 -2.30 1.12 0.24
CA ARG A 303 -3.73 0.83 0.27
C ARG A 303 -4.14 0.08 -0.99
N ILE A 304 -3.80 0.57 -2.17
CA ILE A 304 -4.19 -0.03 -3.43
C ILE A 304 -3.51 -1.38 -3.64
N ILE A 305 -2.20 -1.53 -3.40
CA ILE A 305 -1.56 -2.86 -3.55
C ILE A 305 -2.15 -3.88 -2.58
N SER A 306 -2.42 -3.48 -1.33
CA SER A 306 -3.03 -4.37 -0.34
C SER A 306 -4.45 -4.75 -0.74
N GLY A 307 -5.25 -3.78 -1.20
CA GLY A 307 -6.60 -4.02 -1.66
C GLY A 307 -6.66 -4.89 -2.92
N ARG A 308 -5.81 -4.61 -3.92
CA ARG A 308 -5.71 -5.39 -5.16
C ARG A 308 -5.31 -6.83 -4.88
N THR A 309 -4.34 -7.07 -3.99
CA THR A 309 -3.96 -8.45 -3.63
C THR A 309 -5.08 -9.21 -2.91
N ILE A 310 -5.89 -8.55 -2.06
CA ILE A 310 -7.11 -9.14 -1.49
C ILE A 310 -8.13 -9.45 -2.59
N SER A 311 -8.34 -8.52 -3.52
CA SER A 311 -9.26 -8.68 -4.64
C SER A 311 -8.92 -9.90 -5.49
N LEU A 312 -7.66 -10.03 -5.90
CA LEU A 312 -7.16 -11.16 -6.69
C LEU A 312 -7.27 -12.49 -5.94
N PHE A 313 -7.10 -12.49 -4.61
CA PHE A 313 -7.29 -13.70 -3.80
C PHE A 313 -8.72 -14.24 -3.86
N ILE A 314 -9.72 -13.37 -3.89
CA ILE A 314 -11.14 -13.76 -3.96
C ILE A 314 -11.68 -13.85 -5.40
N GLY A 315 -10.83 -13.60 -6.41
CA GLY A 315 -11.20 -13.63 -7.83
C GLY A 315 -12.06 -12.44 -8.26
N LEU A 316 -11.93 -11.31 -7.58
CA LEU A 316 -12.61 -10.06 -7.86
C LEU A 316 -11.70 -9.13 -8.67
N ASP A 317 -12.30 -8.32 -9.55
CA ASP A 317 -11.59 -7.27 -10.30
C ASP A 317 -11.83 -5.88 -9.70
N HIS A 318 -11.47 -5.73 -8.42
CA HIS A 318 -11.56 -4.48 -7.69
C HIS A 318 -10.16 -3.85 -7.59
N LEU A 319 -10.11 -2.52 -7.67
CA LEU A 319 -8.89 -1.70 -7.67
C LEU A 319 -7.92 -1.98 -8.83
N GLU A 320 -8.39 -2.47 -9.99
CA GLU A 320 -7.50 -2.70 -11.14
C GLU A 320 -7.06 -1.39 -11.78
N ASP A 321 -7.99 -0.48 -12.04
CA ASP A 321 -7.68 0.80 -12.69
C ASP A 321 -6.72 1.62 -11.79
N GLU A 322 -7.02 1.69 -10.50
CA GLU A 322 -6.17 2.33 -9.49
C GLU A 322 -4.81 1.62 -9.36
N TRP A 323 -4.75 0.30 -9.53
CA TRP A 323 -3.50 -0.44 -9.53
C TRP A 323 -2.64 -0.10 -10.76
N ILE A 324 -3.24 0.00 -11.94
CA ILE A 324 -2.53 0.35 -13.18
C ILE A 324 -1.89 1.73 -13.05
N GLU A 325 -2.62 2.72 -12.52
CA GLU A 325 -2.08 4.07 -12.30
C GLU A 325 -0.87 4.04 -11.37
N ILE A 326 -0.97 3.31 -10.25
CA ILE A 326 0.11 3.24 -9.25
C ILE A 326 1.30 2.40 -9.74
N GLU A 327 1.04 1.38 -10.57
CA GLU A 327 2.09 0.59 -11.19
C GLU A 327 2.91 1.42 -12.18
N ASP A 328 2.26 2.31 -12.95
CA ASP A 328 2.93 3.23 -13.87
C ASP A 328 3.81 4.26 -13.12
N ASP A 329 3.41 4.65 -11.91
CA ASP A 329 4.16 5.57 -11.04
C ASP A 329 5.33 4.91 -10.28
N LEU A 330 5.51 3.58 -10.39
CA LEU A 330 6.65 2.90 -9.77
C LEU A 330 7.98 3.41 -10.32
N LEU A 331 8.84 3.88 -9.41
CA LEU A 331 10.19 4.32 -9.74
C LEU A 331 10.97 3.24 -10.53
N PRO A 332 11.72 3.62 -11.57
CA PRO A 332 12.68 2.73 -12.22
C PRO A 332 13.65 2.16 -11.19
N THR A 333 14.05 0.91 -11.38
CA THR A 333 14.98 0.25 -10.48
C THR A 333 16.39 0.86 -10.54
N LEU A 334 17.15 0.72 -9.46
CA LEU A 334 18.55 1.14 -9.42
C LEU A 334 19.40 0.49 -10.54
N GLU A 335 19.06 -0.74 -10.96
CA GLU A 335 19.73 -1.42 -12.07
C GLU A 335 19.45 -0.75 -13.41
N GLU A 336 18.19 -0.39 -13.68
CA GLU A 336 17.77 0.35 -14.87
C GLU A 336 18.47 1.71 -14.93
N VAL A 337 18.47 2.46 -13.82
CA VAL A 337 19.13 3.78 -13.74
C VAL A 337 20.65 3.66 -13.93
N ASN A 338 21.31 2.69 -13.28
CA ASN A 338 22.76 2.49 -13.48
C ASN A 338 23.10 2.10 -14.92
N THR A 339 22.27 1.28 -15.56
CA THR A 339 22.43 0.89 -16.95
C THR A 339 22.30 2.09 -17.88
N PHE A 340 21.26 2.91 -17.69
CA PHE A 340 21.03 4.15 -18.42
C PHE A 340 22.22 5.11 -18.36
N ILE A 341 22.77 5.31 -17.16
CA ILE A 341 23.94 6.19 -16.95
C ILE A 341 25.21 5.58 -17.58
N THR A 342 25.47 4.29 -17.34
CA THR A 342 26.70 3.62 -17.80
C THR A 342 26.76 3.54 -19.33
N GLU A 343 25.63 3.28 -19.98
CA GLU A 343 25.50 3.21 -21.43
C GLU A 343 25.34 4.59 -22.10
N LYS A 344 25.33 5.67 -21.30
CA LYS A 344 25.14 7.05 -21.74
C LYS A 344 23.90 7.24 -22.61
N ARG A 345 22.79 6.60 -22.23
CA ARG A 345 21.54 6.69 -23.00
C ARG A 345 20.96 8.11 -23.00
N PHE A 346 21.23 8.89 -21.95
CA PHE A 346 20.92 10.32 -21.86
C PHE A 346 21.49 11.15 -23.04
N ASP A 347 22.61 10.75 -23.66
CA ASP A 347 23.16 11.44 -24.83
C ASP A 347 22.33 11.23 -26.11
N LYS A 348 21.50 10.18 -26.13
CA LYS A 348 20.73 9.73 -27.30
C LYS A 348 19.29 10.25 -27.33
N ILE A 349 18.84 10.90 -26.26
CA ILE A 349 17.47 11.43 -26.13
C ILE A 349 17.49 12.97 -26.08
N SER A 350 16.36 13.58 -26.42
CA SER A 350 16.18 15.03 -26.24
C SER A 350 15.96 15.37 -24.76
N ILE A 351 15.97 16.66 -24.43
CA ILE A 351 15.70 17.12 -23.05
C ILE A 351 14.25 16.81 -22.68
N GLU A 352 13.32 17.06 -23.62
CA GLU A 352 11.90 16.73 -23.49
C GLU A 352 11.68 15.24 -23.21
N ASP A 353 12.32 14.38 -24.01
CA ASP A 353 12.22 12.93 -23.89
C ASP A 353 12.79 12.44 -22.54
N PHE A 354 13.75 13.15 -21.95
CA PHE A 354 14.31 12.81 -20.65
C PHE A 354 13.35 13.18 -19.50
N TYR A 355 12.77 14.38 -19.52
CA TYR A 355 11.77 14.77 -18.52
C TYR A 355 10.48 13.94 -18.60
N SER A 356 10.11 13.48 -19.79
CA SER A 356 8.94 12.64 -19.99
C SER A 356 9.18 11.15 -19.67
N GLY A 357 10.40 10.77 -19.26
CA GLY A 357 10.73 9.38 -18.94
C GLY A 357 10.72 8.42 -20.14
N LYS A 358 10.94 8.89 -21.37
CA LYS A 358 10.78 8.04 -22.58
C LYS A 358 11.66 6.79 -22.61
N ASP A 359 12.82 6.82 -21.95
CA ASP A 359 13.69 5.65 -21.79
C ASP A 359 13.41 5.01 -20.42
N ASN A 360 12.46 4.08 -20.39
CA ASN A 360 12.09 3.27 -19.22
C ASN A 360 11.73 4.09 -17.97
N ASP A 361 10.99 5.19 -18.14
CA ASP A 361 10.54 6.13 -17.10
C ASP A 361 11.67 6.75 -16.28
N ILE A 362 12.89 6.73 -16.81
CA ILE A 362 14.05 7.33 -16.17
C ILE A 362 14.01 8.84 -16.43
N THR A 363 13.72 9.59 -15.36
CA THR A 363 13.67 11.05 -15.34
C THR A 363 14.81 11.64 -14.50
N PRO A 364 15.05 12.96 -14.57
CA PRO A 364 15.95 13.63 -13.64
C PRO A 364 15.59 13.40 -12.16
N HIS A 365 14.29 13.34 -11.85
CA HIS A 365 13.81 13.01 -10.51
C HIS A 365 14.26 11.61 -10.06
N ALA A 366 14.14 10.58 -10.91
CA ALA A 366 14.57 9.22 -10.59
C ALA A 366 16.09 9.13 -10.28
N ILE A 367 16.93 9.87 -11.03
CA ILE A 367 18.36 9.99 -10.72
C ILE A 367 18.57 10.71 -9.39
N GLY A 368 17.81 11.77 -9.15
CA GLY A 368 17.80 12.54 -7.93
C GLY A 368 17.52 11.72 -6.68
N TYR A 369 16.47 10.91 -6.74
CA TYR A 369 16.10 9.98 -5.68
C TYR A 369 17.27 9.07 -5.31
N TYR A 370 17.87 8.37 -6.28
CA TYR A 370 18.97 7.45 -6.01
C TYR A 370 20.26 8.15 -5.57
N LEU A 371 20.47 9.41 -5.95
CA LEU A 371 21.54 10.25 -5.41
C LEU A 371 21.27 10.60 -3.94
N MET A 372 20.04 10.99 -3.62
CA MET A 372 19.59 11.35 -2.28
C MET A 372 19.74 10.20 -1.28
N ILE A 373 19.37 8.97 -1.66
CA ILE A 373 19.58 7.79 -0.81
C ILE A 373 20.99 7.19 -0.91
N LYS A 374 21.95 7.93 -1.50
CA LYS A 374 23.38 7.60 -1.60
C LYS A 374 23.66 6.28 -2.34
N LYS A 375 22.80 5.91 -3.28
CA LYS A 375 22.95 4.72 -4.14
C LYS A 375 23.68 5.02 -5.46
N ILE A 376 23.67 6.28 -5.89
CA ILE A 376 24.43 6.78 -7.04
C ILE A 376 25.50 7.76 -6.54
N LYS A 377 26.68 7.76 -7.18
CA LYS A 377 27.74 8.72 -6.89
C LYS A 377 27.47 10.05 -7.59
N VAL A 378 27.77 11.16 -6.92
CA VAL A 378 27.60 12.54 -7.45
C VAL A 378 28.18 12.71 -8.85
N ALA A 379 29.40 12.23 -9.11
CA ALA A 379 30.04 12.34 -10.43
C ALA A 379 29.23 11.68 -11.57
N PHE A 380 28.53 10.58 -11.28
CA PHE A 380 27.68 9.90 -12.27
C PHE A 380 26.37 10.66 -12.50
N ALA A 381 25.78 11.23 -11.45
CA ALA A 381 24.59 12.08 -11.57
C ALA A 381 24.91 13.35 -12.37
N ILE A 382 26.03 14.03 -12.09
CA ILE A 382 26.50 15.20 -12.86
C ILE A 382 26.65 14.85 -14.34
N ALA A 383 27.31 13.74 -14.66
CA ALA A 383 27.52 13.33 -16.05
C ALA A 383 26.19 13.10 -16.80
N ALA A 384 25.20 12.48 -16.16
CA ALA A 384 23.90 12.22 -16.76
C ALA A 384 23.02 13.48 -16.91
N LEU A 385 23.16 14.44 -15.99
CA LEU A 385 22.28 15.61 -15.90
C LEU A 385 22.89 16.89 -16.47
N GLN A 386 24.17 16.87 -16.86
CA GLN A 386 24.87 18.06 -17.36
C GLN A 386 24.10 18.77 -18.49
N LYS A 387 23.60 18.01 -19.47
CA LYS A 387 22.86 18.56 -20.62
C LYS A 387 21.58 19.28 -20.18
N VAL A 388 20.78 18.65 -19.31
CA VAL A 388 19.51 19.24 -18.84
C VAL A 388 19.72 20.44 -17.91
N ILE A 389 20.85 20.49 -17.19
CA ILE A 389 21.21 21.64 -16.33
C ILE A 389 21.69 22.83 -17.15
N LEU A 390 22.53 22.61 -18.17
CA LEU A 390 23.05 23.70 -19.00
C LEU A 390 21.95 24.35 -19.83
N ASP A 391 21.05 23.53 -20.37
CA ASP A 391 19.98 23.91 -21.28
C ASP A 391 18.58 23.84 -20.62
N TYR A 392 18.50 24.10 -19.31
CA TYR A 392 17.22 24.04 -18.58
C TYR A 392 16.20 25.03 -19.16
N ARG A 393 14.92 24.67 -19.04
CA ARG A 393 13.78 25.50 -19.43
C ARG A 393 13.05 25.98 -18.19
N GLU A 394 12.52 27.19 -18.23
CA GLU A 394 11.75 27.78 -17.12
C GLU A 394 10.32 27.22 -17.09
N ILE A 395 10.22 25.91 -16.92
CA ILE A 395 8.97 25.14 -16.85
C ILE A 395 8.90 24.54 -15.44
N GLU A 396 7.82 24.82 -14.72
CA GLU A 396 7.63 24.44 -13.32
C GLU A 396 7.89 22.94 -13.08
N ASP A 397 7.21 22.07 -13.82
CA ASP A 397 7.35 20.61 -13.67
C ASP A 397 8.80 20.12 -13.87
N GLU A 398 9.51 20.67 -14.85
CA GLU A 398 10.89 20.28 -15.17
C GLU A 398 11.85 20.73 -14.06
N ILE A 399 11.64 21.94 -13.54
CA ILE A 399 12.49 22.51 -12.51
C ILE A 399 12.26 21.81 -11.17
N THR A 400 11.02 21.45 -10.87
CA THR A 400 10.67 20.66 -9.68
C THR A 400 11.34 19.28 -9.71
N GLN A 401 11.45 18.62 -10.88
CA GLN A 401 12.19 17.37 -10.99
C GLN A 401 13.71 17.52 -10.76
N LEU A 402 14.28 18.70 -11.05
CA LEU A 402 15.72 18.96 -10.91
C LEU A 402 16.13 19.42 -9.51
N ILE A 403 15.23 20.05 -8.75
CA ILE A 403 15.63 20.89 -7.61
C ILE A 403 16.47 20.15 -6.56
N GLN A 404 16.03 18.95 -6.18
CA GLN A 404 16.74 18.13 -5.20
C GLN A 404 18.12 17.72 -5.71
N VAL A 405 18.24 17.44 -7.01
CA VAL A 405 19.51 17.05 -7.62
C VAL A 405 20.48 18.21 -7.67
N VAL A 406 20.03 19.38 -8.16
CA VAL A 406 20.90 20.54 -8.29
C VAL A 406 21.43 21.00 -6.93
N VAL A 407 20.61 20.93 -5.88
CA VAL A 407 21.03 21.19 -4.50
C VAL A 407 22.10 20.20 -4.03
N LEU A 408 21.97 18.92 -4.39
CA LEU A 408 22.93 17.88 -3.97
C LEU A 408 24.26 17.93 -4.74
N ILE A 409 24.27 18.38 -6.00
CA ILE A 409 25.49 18.36 -6.83
C ILE A 409 26.23 19.70 -6.88
N VAL A 410 25.58 20.82 -6.55
CA VAL A 410 26.15 22.16 -6.76
C VAL A 410 27.49 22.35 -6.04
N ASP A 411 27.67 21.73 -4.87
CA ASP A 411 28.91 21.77 -4.08
C ASP A 411 30.10 21.06 -4.77
N ASP A 412 29.82 20.10 -5.65
CA ASP A 412 30.79 19.28 -6.38
C ASP A 412 30.98 19.72 -7.85
N THR A 413 30.30 20.80 -8.26
CA THR A 413 30.40 21.36 -9.62
C THR A 413 31.31 22.58 -9.69
N THR A 414 31.95 22.79 -10.84
CA THR A 414 32.73 24.00 -11.13
C THR A 414 32.15 24.74 -12.34
N ASP A 415 32.56 26.00 -12.49
CA ASP A 415 32.33 26.81 -13.70
C ASP A 415 30.83 27.00 -14.05
N GLU A 416 30.48 26.90 -15.33
CA GLU A 416 29.16 27.20 -15.87
C GLU A 416 28.03 26.33 -15.27
N ILE A 417 28.31 25.05 -14.99
CA ILE A 417 27.32 24.14 -14.39
C ILE A 417 26.92 24.66 -13.00
N ARG A 418 27.90 25.11 -12.20
CA ARG A 418 27.63 25.64 -10.86
C ARG A 418 26.73 26.88 -10.91
N GLU A 419 27.00 27.79 -11.85
CA GLU A 419 26.19 28.99 -12.06
C GLU A 419 24.74 28.62 -12.47
N LYS A 420 24.59 27.65 -13.37
CA LYS A 420 23.27 27.16 -13.79
C LYS A 420 22.49 26.50 -12.65
N CYS A 421 23.12 25.67 -11.83
CA CYS A 421 22.50 25.10 -10.63
C CYS A 421 21.99 26.20 -9.68
N ILE A 422 22.82 27.23 -9.42
CA ILE A 422 22.42 28.36 -8.57
C ILE A 422 21.21 29.10 -9.16
N ASN A 423 21.18 29.32 -10.48
CA ASN A 423 20.07 29.98 -11.15
C ASN A 423 18.78 29.16 -11.06
N ILE A 424 18.84 27.82 -11.23
CA ILE A 424 17.69 26.93 -11.06
C ILE A 424 17.14 27.00 -9.63
N ILE A 425 18.02 26.97 -8.61
CA ILE A 425 17.63 27.10 -7.20
C ILE A 425 16.93 28.44 -6.94
N LYS A 426 17.50 29.55 -7.44
CA LYS A 426 16.89 30.88 -7.32
C LYS A 426 15.53 30.96 -8.00
N LEU A 427 15.45 30.47 -9.24
CA LEU A 427 14.22 30.47 -10.03
C LEU A 427 13.09 29.71 -9.33
N SER A 428 13.37 28.52 -8.79
CA SER A 428 12.38 27.73 -8.05
C SER A 428 11.93 28.43 -6.76
N SER A 429 12.86 29.06 -6.02
CA SER A 429 12.55 29.81 -4.80
C SER A 429 11.70 31.06 -5.08
N ASP A 430 12.05 31.84 -6.11
CA ASP A 430 11.38 33.10 -6.46
C ASP A 430 9.94 32.86 -6.95
N ASN A 431 9.74 31.80 -7.75
CA ASN A 431 8.43 31.45 -8.28
C ASN A 431 7.58 30.57 -7.33
N ARG A 432 8.16 30.08 -6.23
CA ARG A 432 7.50 29.15 -5.29
C ARG A 432 6.95 27.88 -5.97
N TRP A 433 7.73 27.32 -6.89
CA TRP A 433 7.39 26.08 -7.59
C TRP A 433 7.43 24.82 -6.71
N LEU A 434 7.62 25.01 -5.41
CA LEU A 434 7.47 23.98 -4.38
C LEU A 434 6.40 24.46 -3.38
N PRO A 435 5.11 24.37 -3.75
CA PRO A 435 4.02 25.01 -3.01
C PRO A 435 3.90 24.54 -1.55
N ASP A 436 4.26 23.28 -1.29
CA ASP A 436 4.12 22.64 0.03
C ASP A 436 5.44 22.53 0.82
N VAL A 437 6.59 22.80 0.19
CA VAL A 437 7.93 22.61 0.76
C VAL A 437 8.85 23.77 0.38
N GLY A 438 9.29 24.58 1.34
CA GLY A 438 10.24 25.66 1.05
C GLY A 438 11.68 25.15 0.81
N MET A 439 12.56 26.00 0.26
CA MET A 439 14.01 25.68 0.16
C MET A 439 14.64 25.37 1.53
N ARG A 440 14.14 26.02 2.58
CA ARG A 440 14.46 25.72 3.97
C ARG A 440 14.17 24.26 4.33
N ASP A 441 13.01 23.77 3.91
CA ASP A 441 12.52 22.44 4.27
C ASP A 441 13.30 21.38 3.47
N ILE A 442 13.63 21.66 2.20
CA ILE A 442 14.60 20.85 1.43
C ILE A 442 15.95 20.76 2.16
N LEU A 443 16.51 21.90 2.60
CA LEU A 443 17.80 21.90 3.30
C LEU A 443 17.75 21.01 4.54
N HIS A 444 16.73 21.17 5.37
CA HIS A 444 16.55 20.37 6.59
C HIS A 444 16.31 18.89 6.31
N HIS A 445 15.53 18.56 5.27
CA HIS A 445 15.31 17.18 4.86
C HIS A 445 16.59 16.52 4.35
N LEU A 446 17.37 17.19 3.51
CA LEU A 446 18.66 16.66 3.04
C LEU A 446 19.66 16.50 4.19
N GLU A 447 19.68 17.45 5.13
CA GLU A 447 20.47 17.34 6.35
C GLU A 447 20.01 16.16 7.21
N TYR A 448 18.71 15.92 7.33
CA TYR A 448 18.19 14.74 8.01
C TYR A 448 18.69 13.43 7.38
N LEU A 449 18.75 13.36 6.05
CA LEU A 449 19.34 12.23 5.32
C LEU A 449 20.88 12.16 5.37
N GLY A 450 21.50 13.08 6.11
CA GLY A 450 22.94 13.15 6.34
C GLY A 450 23.72 13.71 5.16
N HIS A 451 23.11 14.58 4.36
CA HIS A 451 23.82 15.45 3.42
C HIS A 451 24.17 16.78 4.08
N GLU A 452 25.07 17.55 3.47
CA GLU A 452 25.47 18.88 3.94
C GLU A 452 25.52 19.88 2.77
N PRO A 453 24.36 20.36 2.24
CA PRO A 453 24.31 21.26 1.09
C PRO A 453 24.81 22.67 1.46
N LYS A 454 26.11 22.93 1.26
CA LYS A 454 26.79 24.16 1.73
C LYS A 454 26.34 25.37 0.94
N VAL A 455 26.30 25.28 -0.39
CA VAL A 455 25.85 26.40 -1.24
C VAL A 455 24.42 26.81 -0.92
N LEU A 456 23.49 25.86 -0.77
CA LEU A 456 22.10 26.19 -0.43
C LEU A 456 22.03 26.93 0.91
N ARG A 457 22.75 26.42 1.93
CA ARG A 457 22.84 27.05 3.26
C ARG A 457 23.43 28.46 3.19
N GLU A 458 24.49 28.68 2.42
CA GLU A 458 25.09 30.00 2.20
C GLU A 458 24.11 30.97 1.51
N MET A 459 23.40 30.52 0.47
CA MET A 459 22.39 31.32 -0.22
C MET A 459 21.27 31.76 0.73
N MET A 460 20.81 30.88 1.62
CA MET A 460 19.83 31.23 2.65
C MET A 460 20.37 32.23 3.68
N LEU A 461 21.60 32.05 4.16
CA LEU A 461 22.25 32.96 5.12
C LEU A 461 22.45 34.36 4.52
N ASN A 462 22.78 34.43 3.23
CA ASN A 462 22.94 35.66 2.48
C ASN A 462 21.61 36.30 2.03
N ARG A 463 20.47 35.65 2.29
CA ARG A 463 19.12 36.05 1.85
C ARG A 463 19.00 36.19 0.32
N GLU A 464 19.74 35.35 -0.41
CA GLU A 464 19.63 35.25 -1.87
C GLU A 464 18.39 34.48 -2.32
N ILE A 465 17.85 33.64 -1.42
CA ILE A 465 16.62 32.86 -1.58
C ILE A 465 15.85 32.88 -0.26
N ARG A 466 14.54 32.60 -0.31
CA ARG A 466 13.66 32.59 0.88
C ARG A 466 13.54 31.21 1.51
#